data_AF-A0A845RB56-F1
#
_entry.id   AF-A0A845RB56-F1
#
_cell.length_a   1.000
_cell.length_b   1.000
_cell.length_c   1.000
_cell.angle_alpha   90.00
_cell.angle_beta   90.00
_cell.angle_gamma   90.00
#
_symmetry.space_group_name_H-M   'P 1'
#
loop_
_entity.id
_entity.type
_entity.pdbx_description
1 polymer ?
#
loop_
_entity_poly.entity_id
_entity_poly.type
_entity_poly.pdbx_seq_one_letter_code
_entity_poly.pdbx_strand_id
1 'polypeptide(L)'
;MKKLNTIQKHDNLNTVYRDGEAGPGGAHHDYVVSFGGGLPESDGDGVRIQFQCGPRKDPEARKGVCGADLLEIVRDQLRAFQAGPFSCRENACALTHIEEALMWLNRRTEDRAERNVLGTTEK
;
A
#
# COMPACT_ATOMS: atom_id res chain seq x y z
N MET A 1 0.88 10.48 -15.08
CA MET A 1 1.74 10.18 -13.91
C MET A 1 2.25 11.43 -13.20
N LYS A 2 2.18 11.47 -11.86
CA LYS A 2 2.75 12.52 -11.00
C LYS A 2 3.62 11.89 -9.91
N LYS A 3 4.86 12.36 -9.76
CA LYS A 3 5.78 11.89 -8.72
C LYS A 3 5.23 12.22 -7.33
N LEU A 4 5.29 11.26 -6.41
CA LEU A 4 4.91 11.46 -5.01
C LEU A 4 5.97 12.27 -4.27
N ASN A 5 5.51 13.04 -3.29
CA ASN A 5 6.37 13.72 -2.33
C ASN A 5 6.63 12.80 -1.13
N THR A 6 7.64 11.92 -1.24
CA THR A 6 7.99 10.91 -0.23
C THR A 6 8.64 11.49 1.01
N ILE A 7 8.61 10.79 2.15
CA ILE A 7 9.30 11.23 3.39
C ILE A 7 10.82 11.24 3.18
N GLN A 8 11.39 10.19 2.59
CA GLN A 8 12.80 10.13 2.23
C GLN A 8 13.10 11.12 1.09
N LYS A 9 14.06 12.04 1.31
CA LYS A 9 14.43 13.11 0.38
C LYS A 9 15.75 12.89 -0.35
N HIS A 10 16.62 12.04 0.19
CA HIS A 10 17.97 11.81 -0.32
C HIS A 10 18.19 10.31 -0.54
N ASP A 11 19.10 9.97 -1.45
CA ASP A 11 19.53 8.59 -1.75
C ASP A 11 18.37 7.62 -2.04
N ASN A 12 17.32 8.13 -2.69
CA ASN A 12 16.19 7.34 -3.11
C ASN A 12 16.62 6.45 -4.29
N LEU A 13 16.69 5.13 -4.06
CA LEU A 13 16.96 4.16 -5.12
C LEU A 13 15.78 4.05 -6.10
N ASN A 14 14.56 4.26 -5.59
CA ASN A 14 13.32 4.18 -6.36
C ASN A 14 12.57 5.50 -6.34
N THR A 15 11.75 5.72 -7.37
CA THR A 15 10.80 6.85 -7.41
C THR A 15 9.38 6.34 -7.55
N VAL A 16 8.45 6.95 -6.82
CA VAL A 16 7.05 6.52 -6.81
C VAL A 16 6.20 7.56 -7.51
N TYR A 17 5.36 7.10 -8.43
CA TYR A 17 4.41 7.91 -9.18
C TYR A 17 3.00 7.42 -8.90
N ARG A 18 2.05 8.36 -8.80
CA ARG A 18 0.63 8.03 -8.99
C ARG A 18 0.28 8.20 -10.46
N ASP A 19 -0.58 7.34 -10.97
CA ASP A 19 -1.07 7.41 -12.34
C ASP A 19 -2.59 7.59 -12.40
N GLY A 20 -3.06 8.20 -13.48
CA GLY A 20 -4.46 8.51 -13.69
C GLY A 20 -5.06 9.52 -12.68
N GLU A 21 -6.38 9.57 -12.66
CA GLU A 21 -7.20 10.45 -11.82
C GLU A 21 -7.56 9.82 -10.49
N ALA A 22 -8.05 10.63 -9.55
CA ALA A 22 -8.59 10.15 -8.29
C ALA A 22 -9.90 9.36 -8.53
N GLY A 23 -10.06 8.24 -7.83
CA GLY A 23 -11.28 7.44 -7.86
C GLY A 23 -12.39 8.00 -6.97
N PRO A 24 -13.51 7.26 -6.82
CA PRO A 24 -14.73 7.73 -6.12
C PRO A 24 -14.54 8.17 -4.66
N GLY A 25 -13.44 7.77 -4.01
CA GLY A 25 -13.08 8.17 -2.64
C GLY A 25 -12.04 9.30 -2.55
N GLY A 26 -11.67 9.92 -3.67
CA GLY A 26 -10.63 10.95 -3.73
C GLY A 26 -9.18 10.43 -3.67
N ALA A 27 -8.99 9.13 -3.47
CA ALA A 27 -7.68 8.48 -3.55
C ALA A 27 -7.35 8.06 -4.98
N HIS A 28 -6.06 8.04 -5.35
CA HIS A 28 -5.63 7.38 -6.58
C HIS A 28 -5.59 5.87 -6.37
N HIS A 29 -5.78 5.12 -7.44
CA HIS A 29 -5.82 3.66 -7.37
C HIS A 29 -4.75 2.98 -8.24
N ASP A 30 -3.93 3.75 -8.94
CA ASP A 30 -2.87 3.25 -9.81
C ASP A 30 -1.57 3.95 -9.47
N TYR A 31 -0.53 3.17 -9.20
CA TYR A 31 0.78 3.65 -8.81
C TYR A 31 1.87 2.87 -9.55
N VAL A 32 3.02 3.51 -9.69
CA VAL A 32 4.22 2.94 -10.28
C VAL A 32 5.39 3.20 -9.37
N VAL A 33 6.11 2.14 -9.00
CA VAL A 33 7.43 2.23 -8.37
C VAL A 33 8.46 2.02 -9.47
N SER A 34 9.21 3.06 -9.83
CA SER A 34 10.31 2.94 -10.80
C SER A 34 11.62 2.66 -10.09
N PHE A 35 12.43 1.76 -10.66
CA PHE A 35 13.74 1.34 -10.19
C PHE A 35 14.85 2.31 -10.62
N GLY A 36 14.60 3.61 -10.47
CA GLY A 36 15.53 4.66 -10.84
C GLY A 36 14.97 6.06 -10.58
N GLY A 37 15.71 7.07 -11.03
CA GLY A 37 15.41 8.48 -10.80
C GLY A 37 14.26 9.05 -11.65
N GLY A 38 13.79 8.30 -12.65
CA GLY A 38 12.84 8.74 -13.67
C GLY A 38 11.59 7.87 -13.78
N LEU A 39 10.78 8.14 -14.80
CA LEU A 39 9.68 7.25 -15.18
C LEU A 39 10.26 5.96 -15.79
N PRO A 40 9.60 4.80 -15.61
CA PRO A 40 10.06 3.57 -16.25
C PRO A 40 9.89 3.67 -17.77
N GLU A 41 10.90 3.22 -18.50
CA GLU A 41 10.89 3.18 -19.97
C GLU A 41 10.35 1.85 -20.49
N SER A 42 10.46 0.79 -19.67
CA SER A 42 9.94 -0.54 -19.93
C SER A 42 9.28 -1.15 -18.69
N ASP A 43 8.56 -2.27 -18.86
CA ASP A 43 7.98 -3.02 -17.74
C ASP A 43 9.05 -3.63 -16.81
N GLY A 44 10.32 -3.69 -17.24
CA GLY A 44 11.44 -4.13 -16.39
C GLY A 44 11.95 -3.05 -15.43
N ASP A 45 11.63 -1.78 -15.67
CA ASP A 45 12.18 -0.63 -14.93
C ASP A 45 11.29 -0.18 -13.77
N GLY A 46 10.29 -0.98 -13.43
CA GLY A 46 9.40 -0.69 -12.31
C GLY A 46 8.28 -1.70 -12.14
N VAL A 47 7.46 -1.45 -11.12
CA VAL A 47 6.31 -2.28 -10.77
C VAL A 47 5.06 -1.40 -10.71
N ARG A 48 4.00 -1.88 -11.36
CA ARG A 48 2.66 -1.27 -11.28
C ARG A 48 1.90 -1.85 -10.09
N ILE A 49 1.28 -0.97 -9.31
CA ILE A 49 0.45 -1.34 -8.17
C ILE A 49 -0.96 -0.82 -8.43
N GLN A 50 -1.90 -1.75 -8.61
CA GLN A 50 -3.31 -1.46 -8.80
C GLN A 50 -4.08 -1.73 -7.50
N PHE A 51 -4.66 -0.68 -6.92
CA PHE A 51 -5.53 -0.78 -5.76
C PHE A 51 -6.96 -1.16 -6.16
N GLN A 52 -7.65 -1.82 -5.23
CA GLN A 52 -9.11 -2.00 -5.26
C GLN A 52 -9.79 -0.64 -5.46
N CYS A 53 -10.69 -0.54 -6.44
CA CYS A 53 -11.49 0.65 -6.69
C CYS A 53 -12.98 0.27 -6.67
N GLY A 54 -13.70 0.78 -5.67
CA GLY A 54 -15.09 0.42 -5.41
C GLY A 54 -15.26 -0.74 -4.41
N PRO A 55 -16.50 -1.00 -3.97
CA PRO A 55 -16.81 -2.00 -2.94
C PRO A 55 -16.54 -3.43 -3.42
N ARG A 56 -16.00 -4.31 -2.57
CA ARG A 56 -15.63 -5.68 -3.00
C ARG A 56 -16.81 -6.55 -3.44
N LYS A 57 -18.04 -6.27 -2.99
CA LYS A 57 -19.25 -7.01 -3.38
C LYS A 57 -19.92 -6.45 -4.64
N ASP A 58 -19.44 -5.32 -5.15
CA ASP A 58 -19.91 -4.75 -6.40
C ASP A 58 -19.22 -5.48 -7.56
N PRO A 59 -19.96 -6.14 -8.47
CA PRO A 59 -19.38 -6.87 -9.59
C PRO A 59 -18.64 -5.95 -10.58
N GLU A 60 -19.00 -4.66 -10.63
CA GLU A 60 -18.37 -3.67 -11.50
C GLU A 60 -17.14 -3.02 -10.85
N ALA A 61 -16.89 -3.30 -9.56
CA ALA A 61 -15.72 -2.77 -8.87
C ALA A 61 -14.43 -3.41 -9.37
N ARG A 62 -13.42 -2.58 -9.63
CA ARG A 62 -12.11 -3.03 -10.03
C ARG A 62 -11.40 -3.72 -8.86
N LYS A 63 -11.05 -4.99 -9.04
CA LYS A 63 -10.26 -5.75 -8.08
C LYS A 63 -8.82 -5.25 -8.03
N GLY A 64 -8.24 -5.22 -6.84
CA GLY A 64 -6.84 -4.86 -6.65
C GLY A 64 -6.40 -5.02 -5.20
N VAL A 65 -5.18 -4.58 -4.91
CA VAL A 65 -4.64 -4.63 -3.55
C VAL A 65 -5.35 -3.63 -2.64
N CYS A 66 -5.37 -3.94 -1.35
CA CYS A 66 -5.70 -3.01 -0.28
C CYS A 66 -4.41 -2.53 0.40
N GLY A 67 -4.51 -1.44 1.17
CA GLY A 67 -3.37 -0.95 1.96
C GLY A 67 -2.82 -2.00 2.93
N ALA A 68 -3.69 -2.84 3.50
CA ALA A 68 -3.29 -3.93 4.39
C ALA A 68 -2.39 -4.97 3.67
N ASP A 69 -2.68 -5.30 2.41
CA ASP A 69 -1.88 -6.29 1.66
C ASP A 69 -0.43 -5.82 1.50
N LEU A 70 -0.23 -4.54 1.19
CA LEU A 70 1.11 -3.96 1.06
C LEU A 70 1.82 -3.86 2.42
N LEU A 71 1.09 -3.51 3.48
CA LEU A 71 1.65 -3.44 4.84
C LEU A 71 2.06 -4.83 5.36
N GLU A 72 1.30 -5.89 5.09
CA GLU A 72 1.68 -7.26 5.45
C GLU A 72 2.94 -7.72 4.72
N ILE A 73 3.11 -7.37 3.44
CA ILE A 73 4.36 -7.66 2.70
C ILE A 73 5.56 -6.98 3.37
N VAL A 74 5.41 -5.71 3.76
CA VAL A 74 6.50 -4.97 4.43
C VAL A 74 6.75 -5.54 5.83
N ARG A 75 5.69 -5.91 6.56
CA ARG A 75 5.78 -6.56 7.87
C ARG A 75 6.55 -7.87 7.81
N ASP A 76 6.25 -8.73 6.83
CA ASP A 76 6.94 -10.01 6.64
C ASP A 76 8.45 -9.80 6.42
N GLN A 77 8.81 -8.87 5.52
CA GLN A 77 10.22 -8.51 5.29
C GLN A 77 10.90 -7.97 6.55
N LEU A 78 10.26 -7.04 7.28
CA LEU A 78 10.85 -6.47 8.49
C LEU A 78 11.03 -7.52 9.59
N ARG A 79 10.10 -8.48 9.74
CA ARG A 79 10.28 -9.61 10.67
C ARG A 79 11.50 -10.45 10.29
N ALA A 80 11.68 -10.75 9.01
CA ALA A 80 12.84 -11.50 8.53
C ALA A 80 14.16 -10.74 8.77
N PHE A 81 14.22 -9.44 8.44
CA PHE A 81 15.40 -8.62 8.69
C PHE A 81 15.72 -8.48 10.18
N GLN A 82 14.68 -8.30 11.01
CA GLN A 82 14.86 -8.13 12.45
C GLN A 82 15.32 -9.42 13.15
N ALA A 83 14.89 -10.58 12.66
CA ALA A 83 15.34 -11.88 13.16
C ALA A 83 16.72 -12.29 12.61
N GLY A 84 17.15 -11.68 11.49
CA GLY A 84 18.37 -12.00 10.79
C GLY A 84 19.59 -11.13 11.16
N PRO A 85 20.66 -11.18 10.36
CA PRO A 85 21.90 -10.44 10.63
C PRO A 85 21.76 -8.91 10.46
N PHE A 86 20.64 -8.44 9.91
CA PHE A 86 20.35 -7.03 9.68
C PHE A 86 19.40 -6.43 10.74
N SER A 87 19.37 -7.06 11.92
CA SER A 87 18.59 -6.59 13.06
C SER A 87 19.02 -5.20 13.51
N CYS A 88 18.08 -4.27 13.68
CA CYS A 88 18.37 -2.92 14.19
C CYS A 88 17.16 -2.33 14.94
N ARG A 89 17.37 -1.19 15.62
CA ARG A 89 16.31 -0.53 16.39
C ARG A 89 15.24 0.06 15.49
N GLU A 90 15.65 0.62 14.36
CA GLU A 90 14.80 1.28 13.38
C GLU A 90 13.83 0.28 12.75
N ASN A 91 14.31 -0.92 12.40
CA ASN A 91 13.48 -2.02 11.90
C ASN A 91 12.43 -2.45 12.93
N ALA A 92 12.82 -2.62 14.20
CA ALA A 92 11.88 -2.95 15.27
C ALA A 92 10.80 -1.88 15.45
N CYS A 93 11.19 -0.59 15.43
CA CYS A 93 10.25 0.53 15.55
C CYS A 93 9.26 0.58 14.38
N ALA A 94 9.76 0.46 13.15
CA ALA A 94 8.93 0.42 11.94
C ALA A 94 7.95 -0.75 11.98
N LEU A 95 8.42 -1.93 12.39
CA LEU A 95 7.59 -3.13 12.54
C LEU A 95 6.43 -2.89 13.52
N THR A 96 6.70 -2.31 14.70
CA THR A 96 5.65 -1.99 15.68
C THR A 96 4.57 -1.08 15.09
N HIS A 97 4.96 -0.03 14.36
CA HIS A 97 4.00 0.93 13.80
C HIS A 97 3.19 0.33 12.64
N ILE A 98 3.80 -0.57 11.86
CA ILE A 98 3.09 -1.30 10.81
C ILE A 98 2.07 -2.28 11.41
N GLU A 99 2.44 -2.99 12.48
CA GLU A 99 1.51 -3.90 13.18
C GLU A 99 0.35 -3.15 13.83
N GLU A 100 0.60 -1.98 14.41
CA GLU A 100 -0.46 -1.10 14.92
C GLU A 100 -1.38 -0.61 13.78
N ALA A 101 -0.82 -0.15 12.66
CA ALA A 101 -1.61 0.26 11.50
C ALA A 101 -2.49 -0.89 10.98
N LEU A 102 -1.95 -2.11 10.89
CA LEU A 102 -2.69 -3.31 10.49
C LEU A 102 -3.82 -3.63 11.48
N MET A 103 -3.57 -3.52 12.79
CA MET A 103 -4.60 -3.71 13.82
C MET A 103 -5.77 -2.74 13.64
N TRP A 104 -5.51 -1.45 13.41
CA TRP A 104 -6.55 -0.45 13.16
C TRP A 104 -7.33 -0.70 11.86
N LEU A 105 -6.65 -1.13 10.79
CA LEU A 105 -7.28 -1.51 9.52
C LEU A 105 -8.18 -2.75 9.68
N ASN A 106 -7.74 -3.73 10.47
CA ASN A 106 -8.52 -4.92 10.79
C ASN A 106 -9.73 -4.58 11.66
N ARG A 107 -9.56 -3.76 12.71
CA ARG A 107 -10.66 -3.33 13.58
C ARG A 107 -11.79 -2.65 12.78
N ARG A 108 -11.44 -1.82 11.81
CA ARG A 108 -12.42 -1.21 10.88
C ARG A 108 -13.13 -2.25 10.01
N THR A 109 -12.42 -3.30 9.60
CA THR A 109 -12.99 -4.39 8.79
C THR A 109 -13.97 -5.22 9.61
N GLU A 110 -13.61 -5.58 10.83
CA GLU A 110 -14.45 -6.30 11.79
C GLU A 110 -15.72 -5.53 12.13
N ASP A 111 -15.61 -4.25 12.48
CA ASP A 111 -16.76 -3.39 12.75
C ASP A 111 -17.75 -3.35 11.58
N ARG A 112 -17.26 -3.29 10.34
CA ARG A 112 -18.12 -3.34 9.16
C ARG A 112 -18.74 -4.72 8.93
N ALA A 113 -18.03 -5.78 9.30
CA ALA A 113 -18.55 -7.15 9.22
C ALA A 113 -19.65 -7.37 10.26
N GLU A 114 -19.45 -6.93 11.51
CA GLU A 114 -20.45 -6.98 12.59
C GLU A 114 -21.74 -6.24 12.22
N ARG A 115 -21.60 -5.12 11.49
CA ARG A 115 -22.74 -4.34 10.97
C ARG A 115 -23.33 -4.87 9.65
N ASN A 116 -22.80 -5.97 9.11
CA ASN A 116 -23.19 -6.57 7.82
C ASN A 116 -23.00 -5.69 6.58
N VAL A 117 -22.23 -4.60 6.69
CA VAL A 117 -21.95 -3.64 5.60
C VAL A 117 -20.56 -3.83 4.97
N LEU A 118 -19.85 -4.92 5.33
CA LEU A 118 -18.55 -5.21 4.75
C LEU A 118 -18.67 -5.43 3.23
N GLY A 119 -17.84 -4.71 2.48
CA GLY A 119 -17.78 -4.79 1.03
C GLY A 119 -18.85 -3.98 0.29
N THR A 120 -19.60 -3.10 0.98
CA THR A 120 -20.57 -2.16 0.41
C THR A 120 -20.14 -0.70 0.64
N THR A 121 -20.88 0.28 0.11
CA THR A 121 -20.71 1.73 0.41
C THR A 121 -21.48 2.20 1.64
N GLU A 122 -22.26 1.32 2.26
CA GLU A 122 -23.05 1.65 3.44
C GLU A 122 -22.12 1.98 4.61
N LYS A 123 -22.51 3.00 5.38
CA LYS A 123 -21.70 3.56 6.46
C LYS A 123 -21.69 2.65 7.66
#